data_AF-A0A529ZL18-F1
#
_entry.id   AF-A0A529ZL18-F1
#
_cell.length_a   1.000
_cell.length_b   1.000
_cell.length_c   1.000
_cell.angle_alpha   90.00
_cell.angle_beta   90.00
_cell.angle_gamma   90.00
#
_symmetry.space_group_name_H-M   'P 1'
#
loop_
_entity.id
_entity.type
_entity.pdbx_description
1 polymer ?
#
loop_
_entity_poly.entity_id
_entity_poly.type
_entity_poly.pdbx_seq_one_letter_code
_entity_poly.pdbx_strand_id
1 'polypeptide(L)' 'MDSPQNLVLKDPEPRIHPTAELKGCKLGRYASIGERVILREVSVGDFSYFERHSEAI' A
#
# COMPACT_ATOMS: atom_id res chain seq x y z
N MET A 1 17.47 -26.83 8.02
CA MET A 1 18.19 -25.55 7.95
C MET A 1 17.61 -24.80 6.77
N ASP A 2 16.62 -23.96 7.00
CA ASP A 2 16.16 -23.02 5.95
C ASP A 2 17.28 -22.01 5.73
N SER A 3 18.01 -22.17 4.63
CA SER A 3 19.07 -21.25 4.25
C SER A 3 18.47 -19.87 3.97
N PRO A 4 18.89 -18.79 4.65
CA PRO A 4 18.37 -17.44 4.46
C PRO A 4 18.73 -16.79 3.11
N GLN A 5 19.20 -17.58 2.13
CA GLN A 5 19.87 -17.11 0.92
C GLN A 5 18.93 -16.68 -0.22
N ASN A 6 17.60 -16.71 -0.01
CA ASN A 6 16.62 -16.26 -1.01
C ASN A 6 15.56 -15.32 -0.44
N LEU A 7 15.94 -14.42 0.47
CA LEU A 7 15.09 -13.30 0.87
C LEU A 7 14.97 -12.32 -0.31
N VAL A 8 13.93 -12.50 -1.12
CA VAL A 8 13.53 -11.49 -2.10
C VAL A 8 13.03 -10.28 -1.31
N LEU A 9 13.82 -9.21 -1.28
CA LEU A 9 13.38 -7.94 -0.75
C LEU A 9 12.16 -7.50 -1.56
N LYS A 10 11.04 -7.23 -0.87
CA LYS A 10 9.87 -6.65 -1.53
C LYS A 10 10.25 -5.31 -2.14
N ASP A 11 9.65 -4.99 -3.27
CA ASP A 11 9.75 -3.67 -3.87
C ASP A 11 9.27 -2.62 -2.84
N PRO A 12 10.06 -1.56 -2.54
CA PRO A 12 9.63 -0.48 -1.67
C PRO A 12 8.50 0.37 -2.25
N GLU A 13 8.23 0.29 -3.55
CA GLU A 13 7.16 1.06 -4.19
C GLU A 13 5.78 0.65 -3.65
N PRO A 14 4.91 1.61 -3.27
CA PRO A 14 3.55 1.33 -2.87
C PRO A 14 2.78 0.62 -3.99
N ARG A 15 1.97 -0.38 -3.62
CA ARG A 15 1.12 -1.13 -4.55
C ARG A 15 -0.30 -0.63 -4.48
N ILE A 16 -0.85 -0.23 -5.62
CA ILE A 16 -2.19 0.34 -5.72
C ILE A 16 -3.03 -0.57 -6.60
N HIS A 17 -4.14 -1.09 -6.06
CA HIS A 17 -5.10 -1.82 -6.87
C HIS A 17 -5.72 -0.89 -7.93
N PRO A 18 -5.91 -1.33 -9.19
CA PRO A 18 -6.41 -0.47 -10.28
C PRO A 18 -7.79 0.16 -10.04
N THR A 19 -8.57 -0.40 -9.11
CA THR A 19 -9.90 0.11 -8.75
C THR A 19 -9.90 1.05 -7.54
N ALA A 20 -8.73 1.34 -6.97
CA ALA A 20 -8.62 2.30 -5.88
C ALA A 20 -8.67 3.74 -6.42
N GLU A 21 -9.29 4.64 -5.66
CA GLU A 21 -9.36 6.06 -5.97
C GLU A 21 -8.50 6.86 -4.99
N LEU A 22 -7.46 7.51 -5.50
CA LEU A 22 -6.56 8.34 -4.70
C LEU A 22 -6.61 9.78 -5.20
N LYS A 23 -6.86 10.73 -4.29
CA LYS A 23 -6.83 12.16 -4.58
C LYS A 23 -5.97 12.89 -3.56
N GLY A 24 -4.92 13.58 -4.01
CA GLY A 24 -4.08 14.40 -3.14
C GLY A 24 -3.33 13.61 -2.05
N CYS A 25 -3.04 12.33 -2.28
CA CYS A 25 -2.46 11.43 -1.28
C CYS A 25 -0.93 11.33 -1.39
N LYS A 26 -0.27 11.04 -0.27
CA LYS A 26 1.14 10.63 -0.21
C LYS A 26 1.22 9.22 0.34
N LEU A 27 1.96 8.34 -0.33
CA LEU A 27 2.12 6.95 0.09
C LEU A 27 3.55 6.69 0.54
N GLY A 28 3.70 6.09 1.72
CA GLY A 28 4.95 5.56 2.23
C GLY A 28 5.35 4.27 1.53
N ARG A 29 6.58 3.84 1.78
CA ARG A 29 7.15 2.62 1.20
C ARG A 29 6.41 1.40 1.70
N TYR A 30 6.33 0.38 0.85
CA TYR A 30 5.68 -0.89 1.14
C TYR A 30 4.18 -0.77 1.48
N ALA A 31 3.56 0.37 1.22
CA ALA A 31 2.13 0.53 1.40
C ALA A 31 1.36 -0.31 0.37
N SER A 32 0.19 -0.81 0.76
CA SER A 32 -0.66 -1.62 -0.11
C SER A 32 -2.10 -1.14 -0.05
N ILE A 33 -2.63 -0.71 -1.19
CA ILE A 33 -3.98 -0.20 -1.33
C ILE A 33 -4.84 -1.25 -2.03
N GLY A 34 -5.82 -1.79 -1.30
CA GLY A 34 -6.72 -2.84 -1.76
C GLY A 34 -7.77 -2.37 -2.77
N GLU A 35 -8.59 -3.32 -3.20
CA GLU A 35 -9.68 -3.10 -4.15
C GLU A 35 -10.71 -2.09 -3.65
N ARG A 36 -11.10 -1.13 -4.49
CA ARG A 36 -12.13 -0.12 -4.20
C ARG A 36 -11.88 0.68 -2.91
N VAL A 37 -10.62 0.86 -2.54
CA VAL A 37 -10.24 1.78 -1.46
C VAL A 37 -10.34 3.21 -1.96
N ILE A 38 -10.83 4.11 -1.12
CA ILE A 38 -10.92 5.55 -1.41
C ILE A 38 -10.04 6.31 -0.41
N LEU A 39 -9.01 6.99 -0.91
CA LEU A 39 -8.14 7.86 -0.13
C LEU A 39 -8.23 9.30 -0.64
N ARG A 40 -8.47 10.26 0.27
CA ARG A 40 -8.57 11.69 -0.09
C ARG A 40 -7.74 12.52 0.88
N GLU A 41 -6.76 13.27 0.37
CA GLU A 41 -5.95 14.24 1.12
C GLU A 41 -5.16 13.67 2.33
N VAL A 42 -4.96 12.34 2.35
CA VAL A 42 -4.24 11.65 3.44
C VAL A 42 -2.75 11.41 3.13
N SER A 43 -1.96 11.33 4.20
CA SER A 43 -0.59 10.82 4.17
C SER A 43 -0.52 9.43 4.82
N VAL A 44 -0.14 8.42 4.05
CA VAL A 44 -0.01 7.02 4.48
C VAL A 44 1.44 6.74 4.82
N GLY A 45 1.69 6.16 6.00
CA GLY A 45 3.04 5.79 6.44
C GLY A 45 3.59 4.54 5.76
N ASP A 46 4.87 4.25 6.00
CA ASP A 46 5.50 3.01 5.55
C ASP A 46 4.77 1.78 6.16
N PHE A 47 4.76 0.65 5.44
CA PHE A 47 4.17 -0.62 5.89
C PHE A 47 2.68 -0.53 6.27
N SER A 48 1.92 0.32 5.58
CA SER A 48 0.48 0.48 5.81
C SER A 48 -0.36 -0.32 4.79
N TYR A 49 -1.43 -0.95 5.27
CA TYR A 49 -2.28 -1.84 4.45
C TYR A 49 -3.74 -1.43 4.55
N PHE A 50 -4.35 -1.12 3.42
CA PHE A 50 -5.77 -0.80 3.30
C PHE A 50 -6.50 -1.98 2.66
N GLU A 51 -7.39 -2.60 3.43
CA GLU A 51 -8.23 -3.69 2.94
C GLU A 51 -9.35 -3.19 2.03
N ARG A 52 -9.93 -4.12 1.27
CA ARG A 52 -10.99 -3.81 0.30
C ARG A 52 -12.11 -2.96 0.90
N HIS A 53 -12.62 -1.99 0.13
CA HIS A 53 -13.72 -1.10 0.53
C HIS A 53 -13.46 -0.22 1.76
N SER A 54 -12.20 -0.01 2.14
CA SER A 54 -11.85 0.95 3.19
C SER A 54 -11.79 2.37 2.67
N GLU A 55 -11.95 3.34 3.58
CA GLU A 55 -11.89 4.77 3.28
C GLU A 55 -11.00 5.50 4.30
N ALA A 56 -10.28 6.52 3.84
CA ALA A 56 -9.62 7.50 4.68
C ALA A 56 -9.64 8.90 4.04
N ILE A 57 -9.87 9.92 4.88
CA ILE A 57 -10.04 11.33 4.53
C ILE A 57 -9.15 12.17 5.45
#